data_AF-A0A380SA85-F1
#
_entry.id   AF-A0A380SA85-F1
#
_cell.length_a   1.000
_cell.length_b   1.000
_cell.length_c   1.000
_cell.angle_alpha   90.00
_cell.angle_beta   90.00
_cell.angle_gamma   90.00
#
_symmetry.space_group_name_H-M   'P 1'
#
loop_
_entity.id
_entity.type
_entity.pdbx_description
1 polymer ?
#
loop_
_entity_poly.entity_id
_entity_poly.type
_entity_poly.pdbx_seq_one_letter_code
_entity_poly.pdbx_strand_id
1 'polypeptide(L)' 'MARTTSVTIGEQLDSFINRLIDSGRYGSASEVMRSALRLLEQQETNDEVIRQAVIAGLESGESSLSLRDIAAQRKLRHRV' A
#
# COMPACT_ATOMS: atom_id res chain seq x y z
N MET A 1 -10.81 15.35 14.89
CA MET A 1 -12.24 15.16 15.23
C MET A 1 -12.83 14.13 14.28
N ALA A 2 -13.66 13.20 14.75
CA ALA A 2 -14.36 12.28 13.87
C ALA A 2 -15.42 13.05 13.06
N ARG A 3 -15.48 12.82 11.75
CA ARG A 3 -16.49 13.40 10.86
C ARG A 3 -17.35 12.27 10.30
N THR A 4 -18.67 12.39 10.43
CA THR A 4 -19.61 11.47 9.80
C THR A 4 -19.90 11.94 8.37
N THR A 5 -19.86 11.01 7.43
CA THR A 5 -20.11 11.27 6.01
C THR A 5 -21.15 10.30 5.49
N SER A 6 -22.18 10.82 4.83
CA SER A 6 -23.14 10.01 4.07
C SER A 6 -22.62 9.78 2.66
N VAL A 7 -22.69 8.55 2.19
CA VAL A 7 -22.20 8.13 0.86
C VAL A 7 -23.22 7.21 0.23
N THR A 8 -23.49 7.40 -1.05
CA THR A 8 -24.29 6.47 -1.86
C THR A 8 -23.38 5.36 -2.36
N ILE A 9 -23.78 4.11 -2.13
CA ILE A 9 -23.04 2.92 -2.54
C ILE A 9 -23.87 2.15 -3.56
N GLY A 10 -23.20 1.56 -4.56
CA GLY A 10 -23.86 0.73 -5.56
C GLY A 10 -24.31 -0.62 -4.98
N GLU A 11 -25.31 -1.22 -5.61
CA GLU A 11 -25.93 -2.49 -5.19
C GLU A 11 -24.93 -3.64 -4.98
N GLN A 12 -23.88 -3.71 -5.82
CA GLN A 12 -22.84 -4.73 -5.70
C GLN A 12 -22.03 -4.60 -4.40
N LEU A 13 -21.68 -3.37 -4.01
CA LEU A 13 -20.94 -3.10 -2.79
C LEU A 13 -21.83 -3.28 -1.56
N ASP A 14 -23.10 -2.87 -1.64
CA ASP A 14 -24.07 -3.09 -0.57
C ASP A 14 -24.24 -4.60 -0.29
N SER A 15 -24.46 -5.40 -1.34
CA SER A 15 -24.53 -6.86 -1.23
C SER A 15 -23.26 -7.48 -0.64
N PHE A 16 -22.09 -6.94 -0.99
CA PHE A 16 -20.82 -7.39 -0.41
C PHE A 16 -20.69 -7.06 1.07
N ILE A 17 -21.06 -5.83 1.47
CA ILE A 17 -21.06 -5.38 2.87
C ILE A 17 -22.01 -6.26 3.69
N ASN A 18 -23.22 -6.52 3.19
CA ASN A 18 -24.21 -7.35 3.87
C ASN A 18 -23.68 -8.79 4.09
N ARG A 19 -23.07 -9.42 3.08
CA ARG A 19 -22.44 -10.74 3.25
C ARG A 19 -21.37 -10.76 4.34
N LEU A 20 -20.56 -9.70 4.43
CA LEU A 20 -19.52 -9.59 5.44
C LEU A 20 -20.10 -9.44 6.85
N ILE A 21 -21.20 -8.71 7.00
CA ILE A 21 -21.91 -8.56 8.27
C ILE A 21 -22.61 -9.85 8.66
N ASP A 22 -23.35 -10.47 7.73
CA ASP A 22 -24.08 -11.73 7.94
C ASP A 22 -23.16 -12.89 8.33
N SER A 23 -21.91 -12.87 7.81
CA SER A 23 -20.87 -13.83 8.20
C SER A 23 -20.36 -13.64 9.64
N GLY A 24 -20.74 -12.56 10.32
CA GLY A 24 -20.26 -12.18 11.65
C GLY A 24 -18.85 -11.57 11.68
N ARG A 25 -18.22 -11.36 10.51
CA ARG A 25 -16.87 -10.78 10.43
C ARG A 25 -16.83 -9.31 10.84
N TYR A 26 -17.93 -8.58 10.64
CA TYR A 26 -18.06 -7.17 11.00
C TYR A 26 -19.42 -6.91 11.64
N GLY A 27 -19.49 -5.97 12.58
CA GLY A 27 -20.73 -5.64 13.29
C GLY A 27 -21.57 -4.54 12.63
N SER A 28 -21.03 -3.83 11.63
CA SER A 28 -21.78 -2.78 10.92
C SER A 28 -21.16 -2.40 9.57
N ALA A 29 -21.95 -1.79 8.69
CA ALA A 29 -21.47 -1.23 7.43
C ALA A 29 -20.38 -0.18 7.66
N SER A 30 -20.50 0.66 8.69
CA SER A 30 -19.48 1.66 9.01
C SER A 30 -18.15 1.04 9.42
N GLU A 31 -18.16 -0.14 10.04
CA GLU A 31 -16.94 -0.88 10.38
C GLU A 31 -16.26 -1.48 9.15
N VAL A 32 -17.05 -2.03 8.22
CA VAL A 32 -16.55 -2.51 6.93
C VAL A 32 -15.92 -1.34 6.16
N MET A 33 -16.60 -0.20 6.07
CA MET A 33 -16.09 0.99 5.37
C MET A 33 -14.79 1.51 5.97
N ARG A 34 -14.68 1.59 7.30
CA ARG A 34 -13.42 1.99 7.96
C ARG A 34 -12.29 1.01 7.66
N SER A 35 -12.58 -0.28 7.66
CA SER A 35 -11.58 -1.32 7.37
C SER A 35 -11.11 -1.25 5.92
N ALA A 36 -12.03 -1.03 4.98
CA ALA A 36 -11.73 -0.84 3.57
C ALA A 36 -10.87 0.41 3.34
N LEU A 37 -11.20 1.53 3.99
CA LEU A 37 -10.44 2.77 3.87
C LEU A 37 -9.02 2.64 4.44
N ARG A 38 -8.84 1.91 5.55
CA ARG A 38 -7.48 1.62 6.08
C ARG A 38 -6.65 0.79 5.11
N LEU A 39 -7.26 -0.18 4.45
CA LEU A 39 -6.57 -0.97 3.44
C LEU A 39 -6.17 -0.11 2.23
N LEU A 40 -7.06 0.77 1.78
CA LEU A 40 -6.78 1.71 0.70
C LEU A 40 -5.66 2.68 1.09
N GLU A 41 -5.69 3.24 2.29
CA GLU A 41 -4.64 4.13 2.82
C GLU A 41 -3.27 3.43 2.82
N GLN A 42 -3.20 2.18 3.27
CA GLN A 42 -1.96 1.41 3.27
C GLN A 42 -1.45 1.16 1.84
N GLN A 43 -2.36 0.85 0.90
CA GLN A 43 -2.02 0.63 -0.50
C GLN A 43 -1.47 1.91 -1.14
N GLU A 44 -2.18 3.03 -0.99
CA GLU A 44 -1.75 4.34 -1.51
C GLU A 44 -0.40 4.77 -0.94
N THR A 45 -0.18 4.54 0.36
CA THR A 45 1.10 4.83 1.02
C THR A 45 2.24 4.00 0.42
N ASN A 46 2.01 2.70 0.21
CA ASN A 46 3.02 1.82 -0.37
C ASN A 46 3.33 2.20 -1.83
N ASP A 47 2.29 2.49 -2.61
CA ASP A 47 2.45 2.87 -4.00
C ASP A 47 3.21 4.19 -4.13
N GLU A 48 2.99 5.13 -3.21
CA GLU A 48 3.74 6.37 -3.18
C GLU A 48 5.22 6.15 -2.85
N VAL A 49 5.53 5.32 -1.86
CA VAL A 49 6.93 4.96 -1.54
C VAL A 49 7.62 4.33 -2.75
N ILE A 50 6.95 3.44 -3.47
CA ILE A 50 7.50 2.80 -4.67
C ILE A 50 7.71 3.82 -5.79
N ARG A 51 6.72 4.69 -6.05
CA ARG A 51 6.84 5.75 -7.06
C ARG A 51 8.05 6.65 -6.78
N GLN A 52 8.21 7.10 -5.55
CA GLN A 52 9.34 7.95 -5.15
C GLN A 52 10.68 7.20 -5.30
N ALA A 53 10.74 5.92 -4.93
CA ALA A 53 11.95 5.11 -5.10
C ALA A 53 12.33 4.94 -6.59
N VAL A 54 11.34 4.77 -7.47
CA VAL A 54 11.56 4.67 -8.92
C VAL A 54 12.06 6.01 -9.47
N ILE A 55 11.42 7.12 -9.12
CA ILE A 55 11.84 8.47 -9.55
C ILE A 55 13.29 8.72 -9.11
N ALA A 56 13.61 8.49 -7.84
CA ALA A 56 14.96 8.64 -7.33
C ALA A 56 15.98 7.75 -8.07
N GLY A 57 15.59 6.52 -8.44
CA GLY A 57 16.41 5.63 -9.23
C GLY A 57 16.67 6.17 -10.65
N LEU A 58 15.64 6.68 -11.33
CA LEU A 58 15.77 7.28 -12.66
C LEU A 58 16.63 8.56 -12.63
N GLU A 59 16.46 9.39 -11.62
CA GLU A 59 17.24 10.62 -11.42
C GLU A 59 18.70 10.34 -11.02
N SER A 60 18.99 9.16 -10.46
CA SER A 60 20.35 8.77 -10.08
C SER A 60 21.28 8.47 -11.26
N GLY A 61 20.72 8.37 -12.48
CA GLY A 61 21.47 8.12 -13.71
C GLY A 61 21.90 6.66 -13.87
N GLU A 62 22.61 6.37 -14.96
CA GLU A 62 23.11 5.01 -15.23
C GLU A 62 24.32 4.69 -14.35
N SER A 63 24.31 3.50 -13.75
CA SER A 63 25.47 3.01 -13.02
C SER A 63 26.54 2.51 -13.99
N SER A 64 27.77 2.98 -13.83
CA SER A 64 28.94 2.46 -14.54
C SER A 64 29.49 1.16 -13.94
N LEU A 65 28.96 0.72 -12.79
CA LEU A 65 29.45 -0.45 -12.07
C LEU A 65 28.82 -1.74 -12.60
N SER A 66 29.63 -2.77 -12.79
CA SER A 66 29.10 -4.11 -13.04
C SER A 66 28.57 -4.73 -11.75
N LEU A 67 27.74 -5.78 -11.88
CA LEU A 67 27.28 -6.56 -10.72
C LEU A 67 28.44 -7.11 -9.87
N ARG A 68 29.58 -7.44 -10.50
CA ARG A 68 30.78 -7.91 -9.79
C ARG A 68 31.42 -6.81 -8.95
N ASP A 69 31.50 -5.59 -9.49
CA ASP A 69 32.06 -4.44 -8.79
C ASP A 69 31.20 -4.07 -7.58
N ILE A 70 29.88 -4.05 -7.75
CA ILE A 70 28.92 -3.81 -6.66
C ILE A 70 29.09 -4.87 -5.56
N ALA A 71 29.17 -6.15 -5.92
CA ALA A 71 29.34 -7.22 -4.94
C ALA A 71 30.68 -7.14 -4.20
N ALA A 72 31.77 -6.84 -4.91
CA ALA A 72 33.10 -6.67 -4.32
C ALA A 72 33.13 -5.48 -3.35
N GLN A 73 32.54 -4.35 -3.75
CA GLN A 73 32.43 -3.16 -2.90
C GLN A 73 31.62 -3.43 -1.64
N ARG A 74 30.52 -4.19 -1.75
CA ARG A 74 29.69 -4.55 -0.60
C ARG A 74 30.42 -5.48 0.37
N LYS A 75 31.18 -6.46 -0.11
CA LYS A 75 32.02 -7.36 0.71
C LYS A 75 33.11 -6.59 1.46
N LEU A 76 33.81 -5.67 0.77
CA LEU A 76 34.79 -4.78 1.39
C LEU A 76 34.20 -3.93 2.50
N ARG A 77 33.01 -3.35 2.27
CA ARG A 77 32.31 -2.50 3.26
C ARG A 77 31.85 -3.28 4.49
N HIS A 78 31.48 -4.55 4.33
CA HIS A 78 30.93 -5.37 5.40
C HIS A 78 31.90 -6.41 5.96
N ARG A 79 33.16 -6.46 5.50
CA ARG A 79 34.23 -7.40 5.92
C ARG A 79 33.72 -8.85 6.02
N VAL A 80 33.08 -9.33 4.95
CA VAL A 80 32.73 -10.75 4.75
C VAL A 80 33.48 -11.29 3.53
#